data_AF-A0A1E1WQS9-F1
#
_entry.id   AF-A0A1E1WQS9-F1
#
_cell.length_a   1.000
_cell.length_b   1.000
_cell.length_c   1.000
_cell.angle_alpha   90.00
_cell.angle_beta   90.00
_cell.angle_gamma   90.00
#
_symmetry.space_group_name_H-M   'P 1'
#
loop_
_entity.id
_entity.type
_entity.pdbx_description
1 polymer ?
#
loop_
_entity_poly.entity_id
_entity_poly.type
_entity_poly.pdbx_seq_one_letter_code
_entity_poly.pdbx_strand_id
1 'polypeptide(L)'
;MGFRTLEEMAQSDINDIITKIGENKSSFMNLLESTIDKDDIYVLVVAVISKICQSPFDELKSKLLLDICNSRFMKNLGNYLIELPYTDTKQKNNLYWNNQQAFWMNYVTFCDCIINVSPSTALQKLRPLIEGASKCCLEGLNEKHGFSLSEEQIRELDQLRTRLTTCEKEDSEKTATAAPKKGINVDSEALDPPKDFRVLSVVPTLEDLLEQRPFVRPNIVDGSYSDVEHYLDVQFRLLREDYIGPLREGIGQLIERPNEKKYDHIRVYRNVKFFEPYVSGDKIGAVIQFDENTMKRNRYTNWAHNKRLIYGSLLLFTKDNCRSFITGTILDRDVTLLSKGKVPVSILNEEADNIYNNSYTMIESEIYFEPYYHVLKALQDPKFPENLAMQKYIVQVDVSYFII
;
A
#
# COMPACT_ATOMS: atom_id res chain seq x y z
N MET A 1 -15.99 -19.46 -12.44
CA MET A 1 -17.17 -20.27 -12.02
C MET A 1 -18.46 -19.51 -12.32
N GLY A 2 -19.55 -20.19 -12.70
CA GLY A 2 -20.83 -19.55 -13.01
C GLY A 2 -21.77 -19.42 -11.81
N PHE A 3 -22.77 -18.54 -11.90
CA PHE A 3 -23.73 -18.22 -10.82
C PHE A 3 -24.44 -19.45 -10.25
N ARG A 4 -25.02 -20.32 -11.10
CA ARG A 4 -25.77 -21.51 -10.67
C ARG A 4 -24.90 -22.51 -9.90
N THR A 5 -23.67 -22.74 -10.37
CA THR A 5 -22.72 -23.64 -9.70
C THR A 5 -22.37 -23.12 -8.31
N LEU A 6 -22.17 -21.81 -8.16
CA LEU A 6 -21.89 -21.19 -6.87
C LEU A 6 -23.10 -21.24 -5.93
N GLU A 7 -24.31 -21.08 -6.47
CA GLU A 7 -25.56 -21.23 -5.73
C GLU A 7 -25.76 -22.68 -5.21
N GLU A 8 -25.51 -23.68 -6.05
CA GLU A 8 -25.53 -25.10 -5.67
C GLU A 8 -24.50 -25.42 -4.58
N MET A 9 -23.31 -24.80 -4.62
CA MET A 9 -22.31 -24.92 -3.55
C MET A 9 -22.76 -24.22 -2.28
N ALA A 10 -23.33 -23.02 -2.38
CA ALA A 10 -23.87 -22.30 -1.22
C ALA A 10 -25.04 -23.06 -0.56
N GLN A 11 -25.73 -23.96 -1.28
CA GLN A 11 -26.81 -24.79 -0.77
C GLN A 11 -26.37 -26.20 -0.33
N SER A 12 -25.14 -26.64 -0.63
CA SER A 12 -24.69 -28.01 -0.33
C SER A 12 -24.47 -28.28 1.16
N ASP A 13 -24.41 -29.55 1.55
CA ASP A 13 -24.04 -29.93 2.91
C ASP A 13 -22.62 -29.45 3.27
N ILE A 14 -22.38 -29.17 4.56
CA ILE A 14 -21.08 -28.71 5.08
C ILE A 14 -20.00 -29.77 4.84
N ASN A 15 -20.35 -31.06 4.87
CA ASN A 15 -19.40 -32.14 4.67
C ASN A 15 -18.94 -32.27 3.20
N ASP A 16 -19.77 -31.82 2.26
CA ASP A 16 -19.50 -31.94 0.82
C ASP A 16 -18.75 -30.73 0.25
N ILE A 17 -18.68 -29.61 0.98
CA ILE A 17 -18.20 -28.33 0.45
C ILE A 17 -16.74 -28.39 -0.01
N ILE A 18 -15.87 -29.05 0.77
CA ILE A 18 -14.44 -29.15 0.47
C ILE A 18 -14.21 -29.99 -0.79
N THR A 19 -14.95 -31.09 -0.94
CA THR A 19 -14.88 -31.96 -2.12
C THR A 19 -15.34 -31.20 -3.37
N LYS A 20 -16.48 -30.49 -3.29
CA LYS A 20 -17.03 -29.70 -4.41
C LYS A 20 -16.10 -28.56 -4.83
N ILE A 21 -15.44 -27.92 -3.87
CA ILE A 21 -14.41 -26.91 -4.17
C ILE A 21 -13.17 -27.56 -4.76
N GLY A 22 -12.74 -28.72 -4.27
CA GLY A 22 -11.63 -29.48 -4.84
C GLY A 22 -11.83 -29.79 -6.32
N GLU A 23 -13.02 -30.29 -6.69
CA GLU A 23 -13.41 -30.59 -8.07
C GLU A 23 -13.41 -29.35 -8.98
N ASN A 24 -13.72 -28.18 -8.42
CA ASN A 24 -13.84 -26.93 -9.16
C ASN A 24 -12.79 -25.88 -8.78
N LYS A 25 -11.65 -26.29 -8.21
CA LYS A 25 -10.73 -25.38 -7.52
C LYS A 25 -10.25 -24.25 -8.42
N SER A 26 -9.81 -24.56 -9.64
CA SER A 26 -9.35 -23.57 -10.62
C SER A 26 -10.46 -22.58 -10.99
N SER A 27 -11.69 -23.08 -11.19
CA SER A 27 -12.85 -22.26 -11.54
C SER A 27 -13.28 -21.33 -10.40
N PHE A 28 -13.17 -21.79 -9.15
CA PHE A 28 -13.44 -21.01 -7.95
C PHE A 28 -12.37 -19.95 -7.72
N MET A 29 -11.08 -20.30 -7.77
CA MET A 29 -9.99 -19.34 -7.62
C MET A 29 -10.01 -18.28 -8.73
N ASN A 30 -10.29 -18.66 -9.99
CA ASN A 30 -10.44 -17.70 -11.08
C ASN A 30 -11.62 -16.74 -10.85
N LEU A 31 -12.70 -17.18 -10.19
CA LEU A 31 -13.80 -16.28 -9.83
C LEU A 31 -13.34 -15.24 -8.80
N LEU A 32 -12.56 -15.64 -7.79
CA LEU A 32 -12.03 -14.75 -6.76
C LEU A 32 -11.06 -13.70 -7.33
N GLU A 33 -10.38 -14.00 -8.44
CA GLU A 33 -9.48 -13.09 -9.15
C GLU A 33 -10.19 -12.20 -10.19
N SER A 34 -11.42 -12.54 -10.57
CA SER A 34 -12.18 -11.85 -11.62
C SER A 34 -12.92 -10.61 -11.12
N THR A 35 -13.33 -9.75 -12.06
CA THR A 35 -14.28 -8.67 -11.81
C THR A 35 -15.69 -9.25 -11.68
N ILE A 36 -16.42 -8.86 -10.64
CA ILE A 36 -17.75 -9.37 -10.33
C ILE A 36 -18.80 -8.32 -10.76
N ASP A 37 -19.56 -8.63 -11.80
CA ASP A 37 -20.57 -7.71 -12.36
C ASP A 37 -21.94 -7.82 -11.66
N LYS A 38 -22.16 -8.90 -10.90
CA LYS A 38 -23.43 -9.20 -10.21
C LYS A 38 -23.20 -9.36 -8.71
N ASP A 39 -23.75 -8.45 -7.93
CA ASP A 39 -23.56 -8.37 -6.48
C ASP A 39 -23.95 -9.63 -5.70
N ASP A 40 -24.97 -10.35 -6.16
CA ASP A 40 -25.38 -11.64 -5.59
C ASP A 40 -24.20 -12.63 -5.47
N ILE A 41 -23.17 -12.51 -6.33
CA ILE A 41 -21.98 -13.36 -6.27
C ILE A 41 -21.23 -13.13 -4.95
N TYR A 42 -21.13 -11.90 -4.43
CA TYR A 42 -20.49 -11.66 -3.13
C TYR A 42 -21.23 -12.39 -2.01
N VAL A 43 -22.56 -12.36 -2.04
CA VAL A 43 -23.42 -13.04 -1.07
C VAL A 43 -23.16 -14.55 -1.08
N LEU A 44 -23.11 -15.13 -2.29
CA LEU A 44 -22.87 -16.56 -2.46
C LEU A 44 -21.44 -16.97 -2.08
N VAL A 45 -20.42 -16.17 -2.45
CA VAL A 45 -19.03 -16.46 -2.07
C VAL A 45 -18.88 -16.40 -0.55
N VAL A 46 -19.41 -15.38 0.14
CA VAL A 46 -19.37 -15.31 1.62
C VAL A 46 -20.10 -16.49 2.26
N ALA A 47 -21.23 -16.93 1.69
CA ALA A 47 -21.93 -18.13 2.16
C ALA A 47 -21.12 -19.42 1.99
N VAL A 48 -20.46 -19.59 0.84
CA VAL A 48 -19.55 -20.72 0.58
C VAL A 48 -18.37 -20.70 1.55
N ILE A 49 -17.76 -19.53 1.77
CA ILE A 49 -16.65 -19.38 2.72
C ILE A 49 -17.08 -19.73 4.14
N SER A 50 -18.24 -19.25 4.59
CA SER A 50 -18.81 -19.62 5.89
C SER A 50 -18.97 -21.15 6.04
N LYS A 51 -19.40 -21.85 4.98
CA LYS A 51 -19.46 -23.32 4.99
C LYS A 51 -18.09 -23.99 5.03
N ILE A 52 -17.10 -23.45 4.32
CA ILE A 52 -15.70 -23.91 4.42
C ILE A 52 -15.22 -23.78 5.87
N CYS A 53 -15.54 -22.67 6.54
CA CYS A 53 -15.15 -22.41 7.93
C CYS A 53 -15.72 -23.47 8.90
N GLN A 54 -16.94 -23.94 8.62
CA GLN A 54 -17.64 -24.96 9.41
C GLN A 54 -17.23 -26.40 9.06
N SER A 55 -16.37 -26.59 8.06
CA SER A 55 -15.96 -27.92 7.60
C SER A 55 -15.00 -28.61 8.59
N PRO A 56 -15.12 -29.94 8.77
CA PRO A 56 -14.24 -30.72 9.65
C PRO A 56 -12.82 -30.94 9.10
N PHE A 57 -12.53 -30.58 7.84
CA PHE A 57 -11.23 -30.82 7.20
C PHE A 57 -10.23 -29.66 7.46
N ASP A 58 -9.61 -29.62 8.64
CA ASP A 58 -8.82 -28.48 9.12
C ASP A 58 -7.65 -28.05 8.22
N GLU A 59 -6.88 -29.00 7.68
CA GLU A 59 -5.68 -28.68 6.86
C GLU A 59 -6.07 -28.07 5.50
N LEU A 60 -7.03 -28.70 4.81
CA LEU A 60 -7.54 -28.20 3.53
C LEU A 60 -8.30 -26.88 3.69
N LYS A 61 -9.09 -26.75 4.76
CA LYS A 61 -9.76 -25.52 5.16
C LYS A 61 -8.76 -24.38 5.33
N SER A 62 -7.71 -24.58 6.12
CA SER A 62 -6.72 -23.54 6.42
C SER A 62 -6.02 -23.04 5.16
N LYS A 63 -5.55 -23.96 4.31
CA LYS A 63 -4.91 -23.60 3.04
C LYS A 63 -5.84 -22.81 2.13
N LEU A 64 -7.08 -23.27 1.97
CA LEU A 64 -8.06 -22.62 1.10
C LEU A 64 -8.46 -21.23 1.63
N LEU A 65 -8.62 -21.09 2.95
CA LEU A 65 -8.93 -19.80 3.58
C LEU A 65 -7.80 -18.78 3.39
N LEU A 66 -6.54 -19.20 3.50
CA LEU A 66 -5.38 -18.34 3.21
C LEU A 66 -5.30 -17.97 1.72
N ASP A 67 -5.56 -18.91 0.81
CA ASP A 67 -5.63 -18.65 -0.63
C ASP A 67 -6.72 -17.58 -0.94
N ILE A 68 -7.90 -17.68 -0.30
CA ILE A 68 -9.00 -16.69 -0.43
C ILE A 68 -8.57 -15.33 0.13
N CYS A 69 -7.99 -15.28 1.33
CA CYS A 69 -7.55 -14.03 1.96
C CYS A 69 -6.46 -13.28 1.17
N ASN A 70 -5.69 -14.00 0.34
CA ASN A 70 -4.67 -13.43 -0.53
C ASN A 70 -5.17 -13.09 -1.95
N SER A 71 -6.41 -13.45 -2.28
CA SER A 71 -7.01 -13.16 -3.57
C SER A 71 -7.53 -11.72 -3.69
N ARG A 72 -7.79 -11.27 -4.92
CA ARG A 72 -8.44 -9.96 -5.19
C ARG A 72 -9.83 -9.85 -4.58
N PHE A 73 -10.48 -10.96 -4.26
CA PHE A 73 -11.80 -11.00 -3.66
C PHE A 73 -11.89 -10.16 -2.38
N MET A 74 -10.85 -10.12 -1.54
CA MET A 74 -10.88 -9.35 -0.29
C MET A 74 -11.04 -7.85 -0.55
N LYS A 75 -10.34 -7.32 -1.56
CA LYS A 75 -10.47 -5.91 -1.97
C LYS A 75 -11.85 -5.65 -2.56
N ASN A 76 -12.31 -6.55 -3.43
CA ASN A 76 -13.62 -6.43 -4.08
C ASN A 76 -14.78 -6.50 -3.07
N LEU A 77 -14.67 -7.38 -2.06
CA LEU A 77 -15.64 -7.49 -0.97
C LEU A 77 -15.68 -6.20 -0.13
N GLY A 78 -14.52 -5.59 0.14
CA GLY A 78 -14.46 -4.29 0.82
C GLY A 78 -15.19 -3.20 0.05
N ASN A 79 -14.93 -3.09 -1.25
CA ASN A 79 -15.61 -2.12 -2.12
C ASN A 79 -17.13 -2.38 -2.16
N TYR A 80 -17.53 -3.64 -2.31
CA TYR A 80 -18.94 -4.05 -2.26
C TYR A 80 -19.62 -3.61 -0.96
N LEU A 81 -18.98 -3.83 0.20
CA LEU A 81 -19.53 -3.41 1.49
C LEU A 81 -19.65 -1.89 1.62
N ILE A 82 -18.71 -1.12 1.07
CA ILE A 82 -18.75 0.35 1.07
C ILE A 82 -19.90 0.86 0.21
N GLU A 83 -20.14 0.24 -0.95
CA GLU A 83 -21.18 0.65 -1.90
C GLU A 83 -22.58 0.19 -1.48
N LEU A 84 -22.70 -0.93 -0.76
CA LEU A 84 -23.94 -1.59 -0.38
C LEU A 84 -25.03 -0.68 0.22
N PRO A 85 -24.73 0.28 1.13
CA PRO A 85 -25.73 1.20 1.67
C PRO A 85 -26.26 2.20 0.63
N TYR A 86 -25.46 2.53 -0.38
CA TYR A 86 -25.74 3.56 -1.37
C TYR A 86 -26.43 3.02 -2.63
N THR A 87 -26.74 1.73 -2.67
CA THR A 87 -27.41 1.10 -3.81
C THR A 87 -28.89 1.46 -3.86
N ASP A 88 -29.29 2.21 -4.91
CA ASP A 88 -30.69 2.56 -5.17
C ASP A 88 -31.48 1.37 -5.76
N THR A 89 -30.83 0.51 -6.55
CA THR A 89 -31.48 -0.61 -7.26
C THR A 89 -31.17 -1.97 -6.62
N LYS A 90 -32.16 -2.55 -5.93
CA LYS A 90 -32.02 -3.84 -5.23
C LYS A 90 -31.92 -5.07 -6.15
N GLN A 91 -32.28 -4.93 -7.43
CA GLN A 91 -32.39 -6.03 -8.40
C GLN A 91 -31.06 -6.77 -8.68
N LYS A 92 -29.91 -6.10 -8.56
CA LYS A 92 -28.60 -6.71 -8.80
C LYS A 92 -28.12 -7.57 -7.62
N ASN A 93 -28.75 -7.40 -6.45
CA ASN A 93 -28.35 -8.00 -5.18
C ASN A 93 -29.54 -8.60 -4.42
N ASN A 94 -30.41 -9.33 -5.13
CA ASN A 94 -31.63 -9.88 -4.56
C ASN A 94 -31.35 -10.82 -3.38
N LEU A 95 -30.26 -11.59 -3.43
CA LEU A 95 -29.92 -12.52 -2.35
C LEU A 95 -29.63 -11.81 -1.04
N TYR A 96 -28.91 -10.68 -1.08
CA TYR A 96 -28.68 -9.87 0.12
C TYR A 96 -29.98 -9.26 0.62
N TRP A 97 -30.75 -8.60 -0.27
CA TRP A 97 -31.95 -7.87 0.14
C TRP A 97 -33.09 -8.78 0.61
N ASN A 98 -33.11 -10.04 0.18
CA ASN A 98 -34.08 -11.04 0.68
C ASN A 98 -33.69 -11.60 2.05
N ASN A 99 -32.40 -11.63 2.41
CA ASN A 99 -31.94 -12.17 3.68
C ASN A 99 -30.62 -11.53 4.16
N GLN A 100 -30.72 -10.28 4.61
CA GLN A 100 -29.58 -9.51 5.10
C GLN A 100 -28.92 -10.18 6.31
N GLN A 101 -29.74 -10.73 7.20
CA GLN A 101 -29.31 -11.40 8.43
C GLN A 101 -28.36 -12.57 8.15
N ALA A 102 -28.71 -13.42 7.17
CA ALA A 102 -27.88 -14.57 6.80
C ALA A 102 -26.53 -14.15 6.21
N PHE A 103 -26.48 -13.06 5.43
CA PHE A 103 -25.21 -12.53 4.92
C PHE A 103 -24.28 -12.13 6.07
N TRP A 104 -24.78 -11.35 7.02
CA TRP A 104 -23.96 -10.88 8.14
C TRP A 104 -23.55 -12.00 9.09
N MET A 105 -24.40 -13.01 9.29
CA MET A 105 -24.03 -14.22 10.03
C MET A 105 -22.86 -14.94 9.33
N ASN A 106 -22.95 -15.17 8.02
CA ASN A 106 -21.87 -15.80 7.26
C ASN A 106 -20.58 -14.96 7.25
N TYR A 107 -20.71 -13.64 7.20
CA TYR A 107 -19.59 -12.71 7.27
C TYR A 107 -18.86 -12.80 8.62
N VAL A 108 -19.62 -12.83 9.72
CA VAL A 108 -19.08 -12.99 11.08
C VAL A 108 -18.40 -14.35 11.25
N THR A 109 -19.03 -15.44 10.80
CA THR A 109 -18.43 -16.78 10.80
C THR A 109 -17.12 -16.84 10.02
N PHE A 110 -17.08 -16.20 8.84
CA PHE A 110 -15.86 -16.08 8.06
C PHE A 110 -14.77 -15.34 8.84
N CYS A 111 -15.09 -14.17 9.41
CA CYS A 111 -14.11 -13.37 10.16
C CYS A 111 -13.56 -14.11 11.38
N ASP A 112 -14.44 -14.76 12.15
CA ASP A 112 -14.06 -15.55 13.32
C ASP A 112 -13.13 -16.71 12.95
N CYS A 113 -13.45 -17.44 11.89
CA CYS A 113 -12.64 -18.56 11.45
C CYS A 113 -11.23 -18.14 11.06
N ILE A 114 -11.06 -17.03 10.33
CA ILE A 114 -9.73 -16.54 9.96
C ILE A 114 -8.96 -16.05 11.19
N ILE A 115 -9.61 -15.37 12.14
CA ILE A 115 -8.94 -14.97 13.39
C ILE A 115 -8.43 -16.20 14.14
N ASN A 116 -9.18 -17.32 14.14
CA ASN A 116 -8.77 -18.57 14.76
C ASN A 116 -7.66 -19.30 13.98
N VAL A 117 -7.73 -19.31 12.64
CA VAL A 117 -6.78 -20.02 11.77
C VAL A 117 -5.45 -19.26 11.64
N SER A 118 -5.50 -17.94 11.47
CA SER A 118 -4.32 -17.09 11.26
C SER A 118 -4.58 -15.67 11.79
N PRO A 119 -4.28 -15.40 13.07
CA PRO A 119 -4.44 -14.08 13.68
C PRO A 119 -3.72 -12.96 12.91
N SER A 120 -2.53 -13.25 12.39
CA SER A 120 -1.73 -12.30 11.59
C SER A 120 -2.40 -11.94 10.27
N THR A 121 -2.93 -12.94 9.54
CA THR A 121 -3.70 -12.70 8.31
C THR A 121 -4.98 -11.92 8.61
N ALA A 122 -5.65 -12.22 9.73
CA ALA A 122 -6.83 -11.48 10.16
C ALA A 122 -6.52 -10.00 10.45
N LEU A 123 -5.42 -9.71 11.14
CA LEU A 123 -4.97 -8.35 11.41
C LEU A 123 -4.71 -7.56 10.13
N GLN A 124 -4.06 -8.16 9.14
CA GLN A 124 -3.69 -7.47 7.91
C GLN A 124 -4.86 -7.32 6.92
N LYS A 125 -5.67 -8.37 6.76
CA LYS A 125 -6.68 -8.46 5.68
C LYS A 125 -8.11 -8.20 6.16
N LEU A 126 -8.46 -8.66 7.36
CA LEU A 126 -9.83 -8.54 7.89
C LEU A 126 -10.06 -7.30 8.73
N ARG A 127 -9.04 -6.73 9.37
CA ARG A 127 -9.24 -5.51 10.18
C ARG A 127 -9.83 -4.36 9.37
N PRO A 128 -9.30 -3.99 8.18
CA PRO A 128 -9.89 -2.90 7.39
C PRO A 128 -11.33 -3.22 6.96
N LEU A 129 -11.62 -4.49 6.67
CA LEU A 129 -12.96 -4.95 6.28
C LEU A 129 -13.95 -4.88 7.44
N ILE A 130 -13.58 -5.37 8.63
CA ILE A 130 -14.42 -5.32 9.83
C ILE A 130 -14.65 -3.87 10.24
N GLU A 131 -13.61 -3.03 10.24
CA GLU A 131 -13.76 -1.61 10.57
C GLU A 131 -14.65 -0.87 9.55
N GLY A 132 -14.41 -1.05 8.25
CA GLY A 132 -15.22 -0.46 7.19
C GLY A 132 -16.67 -0.97 7.21
N ALA A 133 -16.88 -2.26 7.45
CA ALA A 133 -18.20 -2.85 7.58
C ALA A 133 -18.98 -2.23 8.74
N SER A 134 -18.37 -2.09 9.92
CA SER A 134 -19.13 -1.60 11.08
C SER A 134 -19.15 -0.09 11.27
N LYS A 135 -18.20 0.69 10.73
CA LYS A 135 -18.23 2.16 10.77
C LYS A 135 -18.93 2.78 9.56
N CYS A 136 -18.88 2.15 8.38
CA CYS A 136 -19.41 2.76 7.15
C CYS A 136 -20.63 2.00 6.63
N CYS A 137 -20.53 0.67 6.49
CA CYS A 137 -21.60 -0.12 5.88
C CYS A 137 -22.84 -0.23 6.79
N LEU A 138 -22.69 -0.69 8.02
CA LEU A 138 -23.81 -0.92 8.93
C LEU A 138 -24.50 0.38 9.37
N GLU A 139 -23.73 1.44 9.63
CA GLU A 139 -24.29 2.77 9.92
C GLU A 139 -25.11 3.28 8.72
N GLY A 140 -24.55 3.22 7.51
CA GLY A 140 -25.26 3.63 6.29
C GLY A 140 -26.49 2.76 5.99
N LEU A 141 -26.44 1.45 6.26
CA LEU A 141 -27.56 0.53 6.08
C LEU A 141 -28.70 0.82 7.06
N ASN A 142 -28.36 1.18 8.30
CA ASN A 142 -29.34 1.59 9.29
C ASN A 142 -30.02 2.90 8.86
N GLU A 143 -29.23 3.92 8.49
CA GLU A 143 -29.75 5.23 8.10
C GLU A 143 -30.62 5.20 6.83
N LYS A 144 -30.19 4.45 5.80
CA LYS A 144 -30.84 4.49 4.48
C LYS A 144 -31.89 3.40 4.28
N HIS A 145 -31.70 2.24 4.91
CA HIS A 145 -32.54 1.06 4.69
C HIS A 145 -33.18 0.52 5.97
N GLY A 146 -32.94 1.13 7.14
CA GLY A 146 -33.50 0.72 8.41
C GLY A 146 -33.02 -0.66 8.89
N PHE A 147 -31.88 -1.14 8.38
CA PHE A 147 -31.34 -2.44 8.75
C PHE A 147 -30.46 -2.33 10.01
N SER A 148 -30.69 -3.21 10.97
CA SER A 148 -29.84 -3.40 12.15
C SER A 148 -29.49 -4.89 12.31
N LEU A 149 -28.27 -5.13 12.81
CA LEU A 149 -27.85 -6.47 13.22
C LEU A 149 -28.64 -6.94 14.45
N SER A 150 -28.74 -8.26 14.63
CA SER A 150 -29.25 -8.81 15.89
C SER A 150 -28.28 -8.54 17.04
N GLU A 151 -28.79 -8.52 18.27
CA GLU A 151 -27.95 -8.32 19.47
C GLU A 151 -26.80 -9.33 19.56
N GLU A 152 -27.05 -10.58 19.13
CA GLU A 152 -26.04 -11.63 19.06
C GLU A 152 -24.91 -11.28 18.07
N GLN A 153 -25.26 -10.83 16.86
CA GLN A 153 -24.27 -10.46 15.84
C GLN A 153 -23.48 -9.21 16.23
N ILE A 154 -24.11 -8.22 16.88
CA ILE A 154 -23.43 -7.04 17.41
C ILE A 154 -22.38 -7.49 18.43
N ARG A 155 -22.78 -8.36 19.37
CA ARG A 155 -21.89 -8.90 20.39
C ARG A 155 -20.74 -9.69 19.78
N GLU A 156 -20.99 -10.53 18.79
CA GLU A 156 -19.94 -11.28 18.09
C GLU A 156 -18.97 -10.35 17.36
N LEU A 157 -19.47 -9.33 16.66
CA LEU A 157 -18.63 -8.38 15.94
C LEU A 157 -17.75 -7.54 16.87
N ASP A 158 -18.28 -7.12 18.02
CA ASP A 158 -17.52 -6.43 19.07
C ASP A 158 -16.47 -7.34 19.72
N GLN A 159 -16.78 -8.63 19.90
CA GLN A 159 -15.81 -9.62 20.35
C GLN A 159 -14.67 -9.80 19.33
N LEU A 160 -14.97 -9.87 18.03
CA LEU A 160 -13.97 -9.95 16.96
C LEU A 160 -13.05 -8.72 16.96
N ARG A 161 -13.62 -7.53 17.09
CA ARG A 161 -12.85 -6.26 17.20
C ARG A 161 -11.94 -6.25 18.41
N THR A 162 -12.45 -6.67 19.56
CA THR A 162 -11.67 -6.74 20.80
C THR A 162 -10.53 -7.74 20.65
N ARG A 163 -10.78 -8.91 20.08
CA ARG A 163 -9.76 -9.94 19.83
C ARG A 163 -8.68 -9.47 18.87
N LEU A 164 -9.03 -8.78 17.79
CA LEU A 164 -8.05 -8.17 16.89
C LEU A 164 -7.20 -7.11 17.60
N THR A 165 -7.81 -6.28 18.46
CA THR A 165 -7.07 -5.29 19.25
C THR A 165 -6.12 -5.96 20.24
N THR A 166 -6.53 -7.08 20.86
CA THR A 166 -5.67 -7.86 21.75
C THR A 166 -4.54 -8.53 20.97
N CYS A 167 -4.80 -9.13 19.81
CA CYS A 167 -3.75 -9.70 18.96
C CYS A 167 -2.74 -8.64 18.51
N GLU A 168 -3.19 -7.43 18.17
CA GLU A 168 -2.30 -6.30 17.85
C GLU A 168 -1.44 -5.88 19.05
N LYS A 169 -2.04 -5.81 20.25
CA LYS A 169 -1.29 -5.50 21.48
C LYS A 169 -0.30 -6.59 21.83
N GLU A 170 -0.66 -7.86 21.67
CA GLU A 170 0.24 -8.99 21.88
C GLU A 170 1.37 -9.01 20.84
N ASP A 171 1.11 -8.67 19.57
CA ASP A 171 2.15 -8.50 18.56
C ASP A 171 3.04 -7.29 18.88
N SER A 172 2.46 -6.21 19.41
CA SER A 172 3.18 -5.01 19.89
C SER A 172 4.00 -5.29 21.15
N GLU A 173 3.54 -6.16 22.05
CA GLU A 173 4.21 -6.53 23.30
C GLU A 173 5.27 -7.62 23.07
N LYS A 174 5.04 -8.56 22.14
CA LYS A 174 6.06 -9.50 21.65
C LYS A 174 7.18 -8.75 20.90
N THR A 175 6.85 -7.69 20.16
CA THR A 175 7.86 -6.80 19.56
C THR A 175 8.52 -5.86 20.57
N ALA A 176 7.85 -5.47 21.66
CA ALA A 176 8.42 -4.63 22.74
C ALA A 176 9.31 -5.41 23.73
N THR A 177 8.99 -6.67 24.04
CA THR A 177 9.82 -7.55 24.88
C THR A 177 11.03 -8.12 24.14
N ALA A 178 11.02 -8.04 22.80
CA ALA A 178 12.18 -8.29 21.93
C ALA A 178 13.07 -7.05 21.70
N ALA A 179 12.90 -5.97 22.48
CA ALA A 179 13.85 -4.86 22.47
C ALA A 179 15.19 -5.28 23.10
N PRO A 180 16.33 -5.28 22.37
CA PRO A 180 17.61 -5.46 23.01
C PRO A 180 17.99 -4.17 23.71
N LYS A 181 18.29 -4.29 25.01
CA LYS A 181 19.18 -3.36 25.71
C LYS A 181 20.44 -3.20 24.87
N LYS A 182 20.82 -1.94 24.61
CA LYS A 182 22.13 -1.46 24.12
C LYS A 182 23.07 -2.53 23.57
N GLY A 183 23.21 -2.52 22.24
CA GLY A 183 24.36 -3.08 21.52
C GLY A 183 24.37 -4.60 21.48
N ILE A 184 23.93 -5.15 20.35
CA ILE A 184 24.45 -6.33 19.63
C ILE A 184 23.48 -6.56 18.46
N ASN A 185 24.04 -6.67 17.25
CA ASN A 185 23.35 -7.14 16.04
C ASN A 185 22.66 -8.48 16.36
N VAL A 186 21.34 -8.55 16.20
CA VAL A 186 20.60 -9.82 16.19
C VAL A 186 19.85 -9.88 14.85
N ASP A 187 20.01 -11.00 14.15
CA ASP A 187 19.74 -11.21 12.73
C ASP A 187 18.39 -10.65 12.22
N SER A 188 18.48 -9.53 11.50
CA SER A 188 17.41 -9.05 10.62
C SER A 188 17.22 -9.94 9.37
N GLU A 189 18.09 -10.92 9.16
CA GLU A 189 18.05 -11.86 8.04
C GLU A 189 16.88 -12.87 8.14
N ALA A 190 16.42 -13.19 9.36
CA ALA A 190 15.44 -14.27 9.59
C ALA A 190 13.97 -13.81 9.63
N LEU A 191 13.70 -12.50 9.53
CA LEU A 191 12.33 -11.96 9.57
C LEU A 191 11.81 -11.76 8.15
N ASP A 192 10.70 -12.42 7.80
CA ASP A 192 10.02 -12.21 6.52
C ASP A 192 9.60 -10.75 6.33
N PRO A 193 9.73 -10.19 5.11
CA PRO A 193 9.41 -8.80 4.89
C PRO A 193 7.89 -8.60 4.98
N PRO A 194 7.40 -7.49 5.56
CA PRO A 194 5.97 -7.29 5.80
C PRO A 194 5.15 -7.14 4.50
N LYS A 195 5.80 -6.75 3.39
CA LYS A 195 5.21 -6.56 2.07
C LYS A 195 6.24 -6.97 1.01
N ASP A 196 5.79 -7.47 -0.14
CA ASP A 196 6.66 -7.68 -1.30
C ASP A 196 7.20 -6.33 -1.81
N PHE A 197 8.51 -6.24 -2.06
CA PHE A 197 9.14 -5.01 -2.54
C PHE A 197 8.65 -4.57 -3.93
N ARG A 198 8.13 -5.51 -4.74
CA ARG A 198 7.57 -5.21 -6.07
C ARG A 198 6.33 -4.34 -6.04
N VAL A 199 5.57 -4.40 -4.96
CA VAL A 199 4.34 -3.60 -4.81
C VAL A 199 4.55 -2.31 -4.01
N LEU A 200 5.75 -2.10 -3.47
CA LEU A 200 6.07 -0.87 -2.76
C LEU A 200 6.13 0.32 -3.72
N SER A 201 5.76 1.50 -3.25
CA SER A 201 5.87 2.70 -4.08
C SER A 201 7.34 3.12 -4.24
N VAL A 202 7.77 3.38 -5.48
CA VAL A 202 9.10 3.96 -5.78
C VAL A 202 9.19 5.43 -5.37
N VAL A 203 8.05 6.12 -5.27
CA VAL A 203 8.00 7.48 -4.74
C VAL A 203 7.58 7.45 -3.26
N PRO A 204 7.99 8.41 -2.43
CA PRO A 204 7.60 8.43 -1.02
C PRO A 204 6.08 8.53 -0.86
N THR A 205 5.56 7.76 0.08
CA THR A 205 4.18 7.83 0.57
C THR A 205 4.14 8.56 1.90
N LEU A 206 2.93 8.91 2.37
CA LEU A 206 2.79 9.55 3.67
C LEU A 206 3.28 8.65 4.81
N GLU A 207 3.02 7.35 4.72
CA GLU A 207 3.51 6.36 5.69
C GLU A 207 5.04 6.39 5.79
N ASP A 208 5.73 6.43 4.65
CA ASP A 208 7.21 6.46 4.60
C ASP A 208 7.81 7.68 5.30
N LEU A 209 7.09 8.81 5.33
CA LEU A 209 7.57 10.05 5.93
C LEU A 209 7.18 10.18 7.41
N LEU A 210 6.23 9.38 7.89
CA LEU A 210 5.80 9.33 9.29
C LEU A 210 6.46 8.18 10.06
N GLU A 211 6.82 7.10 9.36
CA GLU A 211 7.42 5.90 9.92
C GLU A 211 8.84 6.18 10.44
N GLN A 212 9.04 6.05 11.75
CA GLN A 212 10.35 6.31 12.37
C GLN A 212 11.32 5.13 12.24
N ARG A 213 10.84 3.94 11.87
CA ARG A 213 11.62 2.69 11.81
C ARG A 213 11.17 1.82 10.64
N PRO A 214 11.58 2.15 9.41
CA PRO A 214 11.23 1.35 8.25
C PRO A 214 11.84 -0.04 8.32
N PHE A 215 11.14 -1.03 7.78
CA PHE A 215 11.69 -2.37 7.62
C PHE A 215 12.77 -2.36 6.52
N VAL A 216 14.02 -2.45 6.96
CA VAL A 216 15.20 -2.62 6.12
C VAL A 216 16.00 -3.82 6.60
N ARG A 217 16.60 -4.54 5.66
CA ARG A 217 17.56 -5.61 5.95
C ARG A 217 18.97 -5.11 5.69
N PRO A 218 19.96 -5.47 6.51
CA PRO A 218 21.34 -5.10 6.25
C PRO A 218 21.81 -5.74 4.94
N ASN A 219 22.74 -5.07 4.26
CA ASN A 219 23.42 -5.68 3.13
C ASN A 219 24.29 -6.85 3.63
N ILE A 220 24.14 -8.03 3.04
CA ILE A 220 24.99 -9.18 3.33
C ILE A 220 26.38 -8.89 2.75
N VAL A 221 27.37 -8.70 3.62
CA VAL A 221 28.76 -8.45 3.25
C VAL A 221 29.61 -9.72 3.27
N ASP A 222 29.20 -10.70 4.08
CA ASP A 222 29.87 -11.98 4.26
C ASP A 222 28.84 -13.10 4.07
N GLY A 223 29.05 -13.96 3.06
CA GLY A 223 28.14 -15.07 2.75
C GLY A 223 27.17 -14.77 1.60
N SER A 224 26.36 -15.78 1.26
CA SER A 224 25.44 -15.75 0.12
C SER A 224 24.03 -15.29 0.50
N TYR A 225 23.33 -14.70 -0.46
CA TYR A 225 21.89 -14.51 -0.37
C TYR A 225 21.16 -15.84 -0.62
N SER A 226 19.98 -16.00 -0.04
CA SER A 226 19.15 -17.22 -0.17
C SER A 226 18.79 -17.52 -1.62
N ASP A 227 18.39 -16.48 -2.36
CA ASP A 227 18.09 -16.51 -3.79
C ASP A 227 18.13 -15.07 -4.36
N VAL A 228 17.81 -14.94 -5.65
CA VAL A 228 17.76 -13.64 -6.34
C VAL A 228 16.71 -12.73 -5.74
N GLU A 229 15.57 -13.27 -5.33
CA GLU A 229 14.47 -12.51 -4.77
C GLU A 229 14.87 -11.86 -3.45
N HIS A 230 15.56 -12.62 -2.60
CA HIS A 230 16.13 -12.11 -1.39
C HIS A 230 17.15 -11.00 -1.66
N TYR A 231 18.06 -11.19 -2.63
CA TYR A 231 19.01 -10.14 -3.02
C TYR A 231 18.29 -8.85 -3.46
N LEU A 232 17.30 -8.97 -4.34
CA LEU A 232 16.57 -7.81 -4.88
C LEU A 232 15.75 -7.09 -3.80
N ASP A 233 15.09 -7.81 -2.89
CA ASP A 233 14.37 -7.21 -1.76
C ASP A 233 15.31 -6.38 -0.88
N VAL A 234 16.47 -6.94 -0.51
CA VAL A 234 17.49 -6.26 0.30
C VAL A 234 17.97 -4.99 -0.42
N GLN A 235 18.39 -5.10 -1.68
CA GLN A 235 18.89 -3.96 -2.45
C GLN A 235 17.81 -2.89 -2.65
N PHE A 236 16.57 -3.29 -2.97
CA PHE A 236 15.47 -2.36 -3.17
C PHE A 236 15.18 -1.57 -1.89
N ARG A 237 15.04 -2.25 -0.75
CA ARG A 237 14.71 -1.60 0.53
C ARG A 237 15.83 -0.66 1.00
N LEU A 238 17.08 -1.07 0.86
CA LEU A 238 18.24 -0.24 1.19
C LEU A 238 18.31 1.01 0.31
N LEU A 239 18.25 0.86 -1.01
CA LEU A 239 18.29 1.99 -1.95
C LEU A 239 17.11 2.93 -1.76
N ARG A 240 15.93 2.39 -1.47
CA ARG A 240 14.74 3.18 -1.19
C ARG A 240 14.90 3.98 0.10
N GLU A 241 15.38 3.36 1.17
CA GLU A 241 15.60 4.06 2.43
C GLU A 241 16.75 5.09 2.35
N ASP A 242 17.76 4.83 1.53
CA ASP A 242 18.90 5.75 1.33
C ASP A 242 18.47 7.15 0.86
N TYR A 243 17.42 7.26 0.03
CA TYR A 243 16.88 8.57 -0.37
C TYR A 243 15.69 9.05 0.48
N ILE A 244 14.89 8.13 1.05
CA ILE A 244 13.72 8.49 1.89
C ILE A 244 14.15 8.94 3.29
N GLY A 245 15.09 8.25 3.93
CA GLY A 245 15.53 8.54 5.30
C GLY A 245 15.94 10.00 5.49
N PRO A 246 16.85 10.53 4.66
CA PRO A 246 17.26 11.94 4.77
C PRO A 246 16.11 12.92 4.45
N LEU A 247 15.22 12.57 3.52
CA LEU A 247 14.01 13.35 3.22
C LEU A 247 13.07 13.40 4.43
N ARG A 248 12.87 12.26 5.11
CA ARG A 248 12.07 12.12 6.33
C ARG A 248 12.62 12.97 7.45
N GLU A 249 13.94 12.93 7.67
CA GLU A 249 14.62 13.77 8.67
C GLU A 249 14.40 15.26 8.40
N GLY A 250 14.64 15.71 7.17
CA GLY A 250 14.45 17.11 6.80
C GLY A 250 13.00 17.59 6.98
N ILE A 251 12.03 16.75 6.63
CA ILE A 251 10.61 17.04 6.82
C ILE A 251 10.23 17.08 8.30
N GLY A 252 10.78 16.17 9.11
CA GLY A 252 10.64 16.20 10.57
C GLY A 252 11.10 17.54 11.15
N GLN A 253 12.28 18.02 10.75
CA GLN A 253 12.79 19.33 11.16
C GLN A 253 11.85 20.48 10.72
N LEU A 254 11.32 20.43 9.49
CA LEU A 254 10.36 21.43 8.99
C LEU A 254 9.07 21.47 9.81
N ILE A 255 8.54 20.30 10.18
CA ILE A 255 7.32 20.21 10.99
C ILE A 255 7.55 20.76 12.41
N GLU A 256 8.67 20.38 13.05
CA GLU A 256 9.00 20.84 14.39
C GLU A 256 9.35 22.34 14.43
N ARG A 257 10.06 22.83 13.41
CA ARG A 257 10.65 24.18 13.35
C ARG A 257 10.30 24.85 12.03
N PRO A 258 9.02 25.24 11.82
CA PRO A 258 8.52 25.68 10.52
C PRO A 258 9.09 27.02 10.02
N ASN A 259 9.85 27.75 10.84
CA ASN A 259 10.43 29.05 10.50
C ASN A 259 11.96 29.03 10.43
N GLU A 260 12.57 27.84 10.46
CA GLU A 260 14.01 27.71 10.34
C GLU A 260 14.50 28.15 8.94
N LYS A 261 15.70 28.71 8.90
CA LYS A 261 16.29 29.24 7.65
C LYS A 261 16.80 28.12 6.74
N LYS A 262 17.20 27.00 7.32
CA LYS A 262 17.79 25.86 6.64
C LYS A 262 17.33 24.60 7.35
N TYR A 263 17.10 23.56 6.57
CA TYR A 263 16.84 22.21 7.02
C TYR A 263 17.89 21.31 6.39
N ASP A 264 18.21 20.21 7.05
CA ASP A 264 19.11 19.23 6.46
C ASP A 264 18.36 18.45 5.36
N HIS A 265 19.09 18.08 4.30
CA HIS A 265 18.62 17.24 3.21
C HIS A 265 17.44 17.75 2.37
N ILE A 266 16.82 18.87 2.73
CA ILE A 266 15.70 19.46 1.98
C ILE A 266 15.86 20.97 1.77
N ARG A 267 15.18 21.49 0.75
CA ARG A 267 15.04 22.93 0.48
C ARG A 267 13.57 23.31 0.40
N VAL A 268 13.20 24.36 1.11
CA VAL A 268 11.79 24.76 1.27
C VAL A 268 11.51 26.06 0.56
N TYR A 269 10.52 26.03 -0.34
CA TYR A 269 10.03 27.17 -1.09
C TYR A 269 8.57 27.40 -0.71
N ARG A 270 8.27 28.56 -0.12
CA ARG A 270 6.91 28.91 0.33
C ARG A 270 6.15 29.64 -0.76
N ASN A 271 4.82 29.57 -0.70
CA ASN A 271 3.91 30.30 -1.58
C ASN A 271 4.11 30.01 -3.09
N VAL A 272 4.39 28.75 -3.41
CA VAL A 272 4.53 28.27 -4.79
C VAL A 272 3.16 27.97 -5.36
N LYS A 273 2.91 28.35 -6.62
CA LYS A 273 1.62 28.10 -7.29
C LYS A 273 1.83 27.36 -8.60
N PHE A 274 0.93 26.43 -8.92
CA PHE A 274 0.81 25.89 -10.27
C PHE A 274 0.19 26.97 -11.16
N PHE A 275 0.89 27.35 -12.22
CA PHE A 275 0.56 28.49 -13.07
C PHE A 275 -0.14 28.07 -14.35
N GLU A 276 0.49 27.21 -15.15
CA GLU A 276 -0.04 26.75 -16.43
C GLU A 276 0.39 25.31 -16.73
N PRO A 277 -0.37 24.54 -17.53
CA PRO A 277 0.09 23.26 -18.06
C PRO A 277 1.37 23.43 -18.87
N TYR A 278 2.22 22.41 -18.85
CA TYR A 278 3.46 22.39 -19.60
C TYR A 278 3.56 21.10 -20.41
N VAL A 279 3.94 21.22 -21.67
CA VAL A 279 4.15 20.07 -22.57
C VAL A 279 5.49 20.27 -23.26
N SER A 280 6.36 19.26 -23.19
CA SER A 280 7.66 19.26 -23.87
C SER A 280 7.95 17.86 -24.39
N GLY A 281 7.93 17.72 -25.72
CA GLY A 281 7.96 16.40 -26.38
C GLY A 281 6.81 15.52 -25.91
N ASP A 282 7.14 14.29 -25.48
CA ASP A 282 6.17 13.32 -24.96
C ASP A 282 5.89 13.48 -23.45
N LYS A 283 6.44 14.52 -22.81
CA LYS A 283 6.28 14.72 -21.38
C LYS A 283 5.25 15.81 -21.08
N ILE A 284 4.30 15.47 -20.21
CA ILE A 284 3.23 16.35 -19.74
C ILE A 284 3.51 16.72 -18.28
N GLY A 285 3.28 17.98 -17.93
CA GLY A 285 3.46 18.49 -16.59
C GLY A 285 2.77 19.84 -16.39
N ALA A 286 3.26 20.59 -15.42
CA ALA A 286 2.80 21.94 -15.13
C ALA A 286 4.00 22.86 -14.84
N VAL A 287 3.85 24.15 -15.11
CA VAL A 287 4.81 25.16 -14.66
C VAL A 287 4.39 25.63 -13.27
N ILE A 288 5.30 25.53 -12.31
CA ILE A 288 5.16 26.19 -11.02
C ILE A 288 5.81 27.58 -11.06
N GLN A 289 5.32 28.49 -10.23
CA GLN A 289 5.84 29.83 -10.07
C GLN A 289 6.14 30.12 -8.59
N PHE A 290 7.33 30.65 -8.33
CA PHE A 290 7.72 31.14 -7.01
C PHE A 290 7.05 32.47 -6.67
N ASP A 291 6.95 32.78 -5.38
CA ASP A 291 6.48 34.08 -4.92
C ASP A 291 7.44 35.23 -5.30
N GLU A 292 6.94 36.46 -5.33
CA GLU A 292 7.71 37.63 -5.76
C GLU A 292 9.02 37.84 -4.98
N ASN A 293 9.05 37.55 -3.68
CA ASN A 293 10.26 37.73 -2.87
C ASN A 293 11.31 36.67 -3.21
N THR A 294 10.87 35.44 -3.47
CA THR A 294 11.76 34.38 -3.97
C THR A 294 12.23 34.66 -5.38
N MET A 295 11.37 35.16 -6.28
CA MET A 295 11.76 35.60 -7.63
C MET A 295 12.81 36.72 -7.60
N LYS A 296 12.65 37.72 -6.72
CA LYS A 296 13.63 38.81 -6.52
C LYS A 296 15.00 38.26 -6.12
N ARG A 297 15.05 37.29 -5.19
CA ARG A 297 16.29 36.62 -4.79
C ARG A 297 16.89 35.78 -5.92
N ASN A 298 16.04 35.04 -6.63
CA ASN A 298 16.42 34.13 -7.71
C ASN A 298 17.02 34.84 -8.93
N ARG A 299 16.71 36.12 -9.16
CA ARG A 299 17.32 36.92 -10.24
C ARG A 299 18.83 37.09 -10.11
N TYR A 300 19.36 37.08 -8.89
CA TYR A 300 20.79 37.24 -8.62
C TYR A 300 21.52 35.90 -8.45
N THR A 301 20.79 34.79 -8.55
CA THR A 301 21.35 33.44 -8.44
C THR A 301 21.98 33.01 -9.76
N ASN A 302 23.24 32.56 -9.73
CA ASN A 302 23.88 31.94 -10.89
C ASN A 302 23.33 30.51 -11.09
N TRP A 303 22.20 30.41 -11.80
CA TRP A 303 21.51 29.15 -12.06
C TRP A 303 22.32 28.14 -12.87
N ALA A 304 23.30 28.57 -13.66
CA ALA A 304 24.11 27.66 -14.48
C ALA A 304 24.97 26.70 -13.63
N HIS A 305 25.45 27.16 -12.48
CA HIS A 305 26.34 26.38 -11.59
C HIS A 305 25.63 25.88 -10.31
N ASN A 306 24.34 26.20 -10.16
CA ASN A 306 23.57 25.80 -8.99
C ASN A 306 23.09 24.35 -9.12
N LYS A 307 23.15 23.56 -8.04
CA LYS A 307 22.65 22.17 -7.99
C LYS A 307 21.18 22.06 -7.55
N ARG A 308 20.49 23.19 -7.39
CA ARG A 308 19.05 23.23 -7.09
C ARG A 308 18.22 23.01 -8.34
N LEU A 309 17.07 22.37 -8.16
CA LEU A 309 16.04 22.21 -9.18
C LEU A 309 16.60 21.57 -10.47
N ILE A 310 17.45 20.55 -10.31
CA ILE A 310 17.98 19.81 -11.44
C ILE A 310 16.95 18.82 -11.96
N TYR A 311 17.04 18.51 -13.26
CA TYR A 311 16.13 17.57 -13.92
C TYR A 311 16.04 16.26 -13.14
N GLY A 312 14.82 15.84 -12.78
CA GLY A 312 14.55 14.61 -12.02
C GLY A 312 14.75 14.72 -10.50
N SER A 313 15.04 15.91 -9.96
CA SER A 313 14.96 16.15 -8.51
C SER A 313 13.53 15.92 -8.01
N LEU A 314 13.41 15.22 -6.88
CA LEU A 314 12.13 14.95 -6.22
C LEU A 314 11.58 16.20 -5.53
N LEU A 315 10.29 16.42 -5.71
CA LEU A 315 9.52 17.52 -5.14
C LEU A 315 8.31 16.98 -4.38
N LEU A 316 8.03 17.56 -3.23
CA LEU A 316 6.77 17.39 -2.51
C LEU A 316 6.06 18.75 -2.40
N PHE A 317 4.77 18.79 -2.69
CA PHE A 317 3.94 19.98 -2.56
C PHE A 317 2.87 19.75 -1.50
N THR A 318 2.90 20.55 -0.43
CA THR A 318 1.93 20.45 0.67
C THR A 318 1.21 21.77 0.90
N LYS A 319 -0.04 21.66 1.38
CA LYS A 319 -0.88 22.79 1.80
C LYS A 319 -1.17 22.80 3.30
N ASP A 320 -0.80 21.74 4.01
CA ASP A 320 -1.31 21.41 5.34
C ASP A 320 -0.20 20.92 6.29
N ASN A 321 1.00 21.47 6.15
CA ASN A 321 2.18 21.12 6.96
C ASN A 321 2.54 19.62 6.87
N CYS A 322 2.60 19.10 5.64
CA CYS A 322 2.97 17.71 5.33
C CYS A 322 2.01 16.64 5.85
N ARG A 323 0.74 16.98 6.14
CA ARG A 323 -0.30 15.97 6.40
C ARG A 323 -0.76 15.29 5.11
N SER A 324 -0.71 16.02 4.00
CA SER A 324 -0.86 15.51 2.65
C SER A 324 0.15 16.20 1.74
N PHE A 325 0.53 15.51 0.67
CA PHE A 325 1.39 16.08 -0.36
C PHE A 325 1.13 15.49 -1.74
N ILE A 326 1.40 16.32 -2.75
CA ILE A 326 1.51 15.90 -4.14
C ILE A 326 2.99 15.64 -4.40
N THR A 327 3.31 14.48 -4.96
CA THR A 327 4.67 14.14 -5.36
C THR A 327 4.90 14.50 -6.82
N GLY A 328 6.06 15.09 -7.10
CA GLY A 328 6.47 15.44 -8.45
C GLY A 328 7.97 15.42 -8.64
N THR A 329 8.42 15.65 -9.86
CA THR A 329 9.84 15.81 -10.20
C THR A 329 10.05 17.02 -11.09
N ILE A 330 11.26 17.55 -11.08
CA ILE A 330 11.65 18.59 -12.05
C ILE A 330 11.64 17.99 -13.45
N LEU A 331 10.81 18.55 -14.33
CA LEU A 331 10.58 18.02 -15.66
C LEU A 331 11.57 18.58 -16.69
N ASP A 332 11.89 19.86 -16.57
CA ASP A 332 12.87 20.53 -17.43
C ASP A 332 13.59 21.63 -16.64
N ARG A 333 14.84 21.89 -16.99
CA ARG A 333 15.71 22.87 -16.36
C ARG A 333 16.12 23.95 -17.35
N ASP A 334 15.17 24.77 -17.75
CA ASP A 334 15.46 25.98 -18.51
C ASP A 334 15.91 27.12 -17.58
N VAL A 335 17.17 27.55 -17.74
CA VAL A 335 17.77 28.66 -16.97
C VAL A 335 17.00 29.97 -17.17
N THR A 336 16.41 30.18 -18.35
CA THR A 336 15.63 31.39 -18.64
C THR A 336 14.33 31.40 -17.86
N LEU A 337 13.62 30.27 -17.76
CA LEU A 337 12.43 30.12 -16.92
C LEU A 337 12.78 30.24 -15.44
N LEU A 338 13.86 29.59 -14.99
CA LEU A 338 14.34 29.67 -13.61
C LEU A 338 14.66 31.10 -13.18
N SER A 339 15.28 31.90 -14.06
CA SER A 339 15.56 33.32 -13.81
C SER A 339 14.29 34.16 -13.64
N LYS A 340 13.19 33.73 -14.29
CA LYS A 340 11.84 34.28 -14.15
C LYS A 340 11.04 33.59 -13.04
N GLY A 341 11.67 32.76 -12.22
CA GLY A 341 11.05 32.02 -11.12
C GLY A 341 9.95 31.05 -11.54
N LYS A 342 10.01 30.56 -12.79
CA LYS A 342 9.12 29.52 -13.32
C LYS A 342 9.89 28.21 -13.47
N VAL A 343 9.28 27.09 -13.12
CA VAL A 343 9.92 25.77 -13.20
C VAL A 343 8.93 24.74 -13.73
N PRO A 344 9.23 24.06 -14.84
CA PRO A 344 8.45 22.92 -15.29
C PRO A 344 8.61 21.71 -14.36
N VAL A 345 7.49 21.12 -13.94
CA VAL A 345 7.45 19.93 -13.06
C VAL A 345 6.50 18.88 -13.61
N SER A 346 6.81 17.61 -13.38
CA SER A 346 5.93 16.48 -13.63
C SER A 346 5.27 16.06 -12.32
N ILE A 347 4.01 15.66 -12.38
CA ILE A 347 3.25 15.20 -11.22
C ILE A 347 3.15 13.69 -11.31
N LEU A 348 3.52 12.99 -10.24
CA LEU A 348 3.64 11.53 -10.23
C LEU A 348 2.42 10.83 -9.62
N ASN A 349 1.59 11.54 -8.86
CA ASN A 349 0.38 10.99 -8.24
C ASN A 349 -0.86 11.39 -9.05
N GLU A 350 -1.66 10.41 -9.48
CA GLU A 350 -2.83 10.60 -10.36
C GLU A 350 -4.04 11.27 -9.68
N GLU A 351 -4.08 11.31 -8.34
CA GLU A 351 -5.22 11.83 -7.56
C GLU A 351 -5.21 13.35 -7.33
N ALA A 352 -4.40 14.11 -8.09
CA ALA A 352 -4.26 15.55 -7.91
C ALA A 352 -5.38 16.34 -8.59
N ASP A 353 -6.62 16.18 -8.13
CA ASP A 353 -7.75 16.97 -8.61
C ASP A 353 -7.57 18.46 -8.23
N ASN A 354 -7.59 19.32 -9.25
CA ASN A 354 -7.57 20.78 -9.13
C ASN A 354 -6.35 21.38 -8.38
N ILE A 355 -5.14 21.09 -8.88
CA ILE A 355 -3.88 21.68 -8.39
C ILE A 355 -3.76 23.21 -8.59
N TYR A 356 -4.54 23.75 -9.53
CA TYR A 356 -4.51 25.17 -9.87
C TYR A 356 -5.27 25.99 -8.82
N ASN A 357 -4.98 27.30 -8.73
CA ASN A 357 -5.58 28.24 -7.75
C ASN A 357 -5.24 28.02 -6.27
N ASN A 358 -4.35 27.08 -5.95
CA ASN A 358 -3.86 26.86 -4.59
C ASN A 358 -2.42 27.38 -4.42
N SER A 359 -2.05 27.64 -3.17
CA SER A 359 -0.69 28.01 -2.77
C SER A 359 -0.08 26.88 -1.95
N TYR A 360 1.12 26.46 -2.32
CA TYR A 360 1.80 25.31 -1.74
C TYR A 360 3.11 25.72 -1.08
N THR A 361 3.50 24.96 -0.07
CA THR A 361 4.90 24.83 0.32
C THR A 361 5.50 23.71 -0.51
N MET A 362 6.49 24.04 -1.33
CA MET A 362 7.26 23.07 -2.11
C MET A 362 8.52 22.69 -1.35
N ILE A 363 8.79 21.41 -1.27
CA ILE A 363 9.96 20.81 -0.65
C ILE A 363 10.74 20.11 -1.75
N GLU A 364 11.98 20.52 -1.99
CA GLU A 364 12.92 19.88 -2.90
C GLU A 364 13.87 19.00 -2.08
N SER A 365 14.01 17.72 -2.46
CA SER A 365 15.04 16.86 -1.87
C SER A 365 16.42 17.28 -2.36
N GLU A 366 17.40 17.35 -1.46
CA GLU A 366 18.80 17.55 -1.83
C GLU A 366 19.43 16.28 -2.42
N ILE A 367 18.83 15.11 -2.19
CA ILE A 367 19.23 13.84 -2.81
C ILE A 367 18.73 13.79 -4.24
N TYR A 368 19.61 13.38 -5.15
CA TYR A 368 19.27 13.31 -6.56
C TYR A 368 18.46 12.05 -6.86
N PHE A 369 17.14 12.22 -7.09
CA PHE A 369 16.17 11.11 -7.14
C PHE A 369 16.12 10.36 -8.48
N GLU A 370 16.36 11.01 -9.63
CA GLU A 370 16.25 10.39 -10.96
C GLU A 370 16.94 9.02 -11.07
N PRO A 371 18.19 8.83 -10.60
CA PRO A 371 18.84 7.53 -10.67
C PRO A 371 18.15 6.48 -9.80
N TYR A 372 17.72 6.84 -8.58
CA TYR A 372 16.96 5.93 -7.72
C TYR A 372 15.66 5.50 -8.38
N TYR A 373 14.92 6.42 -9.00
CA TYR A 373 13.68 6.09 -9.69
C TYR A 373 13.86 4.98 -10.73
N HIS A 374 14.84 5.14 -11.63
CA HIS A 374 15.11 4.16 -12.69
C HIS A 374 15.63 2.83 -12.14
N VAL A 375 16.54 2.86 -11.16
CA VAL A 375 17.08 1.64 -10.55
C VAL A 375 16.00 0.88 -9.79
N LEU A 376 15.24 1.56 -8.93
CA LEU A 376 14.16 0.94 -8.16
C LEU A 376 13.07 0.37 -9.10
N LYS A 377 12.73 1.06 -10.19
CA LYS A 377 11.80 0.53 -11.20
C LYS A 377 12.33 -0.71 -11.90
N ALA A 378 13.62 -0.75 -12.23
CA ALA A 378 14.24 -1.93 -12.80
C ALA A 378 14.22 -3.12 -11.83
N LEU A 379 14.56 -2.88 -10.55
CA LEU A 379 14.52 -3.93 -9.52
C LEU A 379 13.11 -4.50 -9.32
N GLN A 380 12.07 -3.66 -9.41
CA GLN A 380 10.66 -4.11 -9.29
C GLN A 380 10.17 -4.94 -10.47
N ASP A 381 10.82 -4.87 -11.64
CA ASP A 381 10.38 -5.61 -12.83
C ASP A 381 10.50 -7.13 -12.56
N PRO A 382 9.39 -7.90 -12.64
CA PRO A 382 9.42 -9.35 -12.46
C PRO A 382 10.36 -10.08 -13.44
N LYS A 383 10.73 -9.46 -14.56
CA LYS A 383 11.68 -10.02 -15.55
C LYS A 383 13.15 -9.71 -15.25
N PHE A 384 13.42 -8.80 -14.32
CA PHE A 384 14.79 -8.44 -13.95
C PHE A 384 15.62 -9.61 -13.40
N PRO A 385 15.08 -10.51 -12.55
CA PRO A 385 15.83 -11.67 -12.05
C PRO A 385 16.46 -12.53 -13.15
N GLU A 386 15.77 -12.72 -14.28
CA GLU A 386 16.25 -13.52 -15.42
C GLU A 386 17.48 -12.90 -16.12
N ASN A 387 17.66 -11.59 -15.96
CA ASN A 387 18.69 -10.80 -16.62
C ASN A 387 19.77 -10.32 -15.64
N LEU A 388 19.76 -10.81 -14.39
CA LEU A 388 20.72 -10.40 -13.37
C LEU A 388 22.13 -10.90 -13.73
N ALA A 389 22.94 -9.99 -14.26
CA ALA A 389 24.33 -10.28 -14.56
C ALA A 389 25.10 -10.67 -13.29
N MET A 390 26.02 -11.62 -13.42
CA MET A 390 26.88 -12.08 -12.32
C MET A 390 26.11 -12.64 -11.11
N GLN A 391 24.84 -13.03 -11.26
CA GLN A 391 24.03 -13.66 -10.20
C GLN A 391 24.80 -14.74 -9.43
N LYS A 392 25.50 -15.61 -10.17
CA LYS A 392 26.32 -16.68 -9.61
C LYS A 392 27.39 -16.19 -8.61
N TYR A 393 27.94 -15.00 -8.83
CA TYR A 393 29.00 -14.43 -8.00
C TYR A 393 28.43 -13.52 -6.90
N ILE A 394 27.37 -12.77 -7.19
CA ILE A 394 26.79 -11.79 -6.27
C ILE A 394 25.83 -12.45 -5.27
N VAL A 395 25.00 -13.37 -5.75
CA VAL A 395 23.96 -14.02 -4.94
C VAL A 395 24.51 -15.28 -4.28
N GLN A 396 25.12 -16.17 -5.06
CA GLN A 396 25.57 -17.49 -4.60
C GLN A 396 27.01 -17.49 -4.06
N VAL A 397 27.77 -16.42 -4.27
CA VAL A 397 29.19 -16.29 -3.86
C VAL A 397 30.05 -17.46 -4.35
N ASP A 398 29.77 -17.93 -5.56
CA ASP A 398 30.52 -19.04 -6.14
C ASP A 398 31.87 -18.53 -6.69
N VAL A 399 32.94 -18.81 -5.92
CA VAL A 399 34.33 -18.48 -6.24
C VAL A 399 35.09 -19.61 -6.95
N SER A 400 34.41 -20.64 -7.48
CA SER A 400 35.04 -21.86 -8.03
C SER A 400 35.99 -21.66 -9.23
N TYR A 401 36.15 -20.43 -9.72
CA TYR A 401 37.07 -20.08 -10.81
C TYR A 401 38.26 -19.19 -10.39
N PHE A 402 38.39 -18.86 -9.10
CA PHE A 402 39.51 -18.05 -8.55
C PHE A 402 40.50 -18.89 -7.72
N ILE A 403 40.84 -20.08 -8.18
CA ILE A 403 42.06 -20.77 -7.74
C ILE A 403 43.12 -20.50 -8.79
N ILE A 404 43.91 -19.44 -8.58
CA ILE A 404 45.20 -19.22 -9.27
C ILE A 404 46.31 -19.44 -8.26
#